data_AF-A0A661MWA8-F1
#
_entry.id   AF-A0A661MWA8-F1
#
_cell.length_a   1.000
_cell.length_b   1.000
_cell.length_c   1.000
_cell.angle_alpha   90.00
_cell.angle_beta   90.00
_cell.angle_gamma   90.00
#
_symmetry.space_group_name_H-M   'P 1'
#
loop_
_entity.id
_entity.type
_entity.pdbx_description
1 polymer ?
#
loop_
_entity_poly.entity_id
_entity_poly.type
_entity_poly.pdbx_seq_one_letter_code
_entity_poly.pdbx_strand_id
1 'polypeptide(L)'
;MKKLYWRPPHVSRTALSLVAIVAVGMLVLVESYPVVRKQDHYGARIAAARLSRDCMEAIKAEKLRLGHKPDPEVDPAETGIIGESLTAVTSNTGFLSAKLTSANPNFAAVLVHLLIEAGVSQGDVVAMGASGSFPGLNVSTYAAIKTLGLKPIIIASTSSSEWGANHVDYLWLDMDRTLQDKQLIDFGAMAATHGGIDDLGVGMTKQGRALLDVAMDRNGVRKLEPTSLADSINKRMGLYDEIASNRPIKAYINVGGGSASVGTHVGK
;
A
#
# COMPACT_ATOMS: atom_id res chain seq x y z
N MET A 1 28.25 37.67 64.67
CA MET A 1 27.42 36.80 63.80
C MET A 1 28.30 35.72 63.21
N LYS A 2 28.10 34.43 63.57
CA LYS A 2 28.80 33.31 62.91
C LYS A 2 28.18 33.07 61.54
N LYS A 3 28.95 33.20 60.46
CA LYS A 3 28.50 32.86 59.10
C LYS A 3 28.41 31.34 58.97
N LEU A 4 27.20 30.84 58.73
CA LEU A 4 26.92 29.44 58.43
C LEU A 4 27.41 29.15 56.99
N TYR A 5 28.54 28.46 56.84
CA TYR A 5 28.98 27.97 55.54
C TYR A 5 28.35 26.59 55.31
N TRP A 6 27.43 26.50 54.34
CA TRP A 6 26.93 25.23 53.85
C TRP A 6 28.07 24.51 53.12
N ARG A 7 28.61 23.45 53.72
CA ARG A 7 29.51 22.52 53.04
C ARG A 7 28.66 21.37 52.49
N PRO A 8 28.57 21.17 51.17
CA PRO A 8 27.95 19.96 50.66
C PRO A 8 28.68 18.74 51.24
N PRO A 9 27.95 17.72 51.74
CA PRO A 9 28.59 16.53 52.26
C PRO A 9 29.47 15.91 51.16
N HIS A 10 30.74 15.68 51.47
CA HIS A 10 31.65 14.98 50.57
C HIS A 10 31.12 13.55 50.39
N VAL A 11 30.61 13.25 49.20
CA VAL A 11 30.19 11.90 48.84
C VAL A 11 31.43 11.00 48.85
N SER A 12 31.35 9.87 49.55
CA SER A 12 32.48 8.95 49.67
C SER A 12 32.92 8.42 48.30
N ARG A 13 34.22 8.50 48.00
CA ARG A 13 34.81 7.89 46.79
C ARG A 13 34.52 6.39 46.70
N THR A 14 34.46 5.70 47.84
CA THR A 14 34.11 4.26 47.88
C THR A 14 32.67 4.01 47.46
N ALA A 15 31.75 4.88 47.88
CA ALA A 15 30.35 4.80 47.47
C ALA A 15 30.22 5.06 45.96
N LEU A 16 30.93 6.06 45.42
CA LEU A 16 30.96 6.34 43.99
C LEU A 16 31.52 5.17 43.17
N SER A 17 32.63 4.55 43.61
CA SER A 17 33.19 3.38 42.94
C SER A 17 32.25 2.18 42.97
N LEU A 18 31.56 1.95 44.09
CA LEU A 18 30.62 0.84 44.22
C LEU A 18 29.40 1.03 43.31
N VAL A 19 28.87 2.25 43.24
CA VAL A 19 27.80 2.61 42.29
C VAL A 19 28.27 2.42 40.85
N ALA A 20 29.49 2.84 40.50
CA ALA A 20 30.03 2.65 39.17
C ALA A 20 30.18 1.18 38.79
N ILE A 21 30.69 0.33 39.70
CA ILE A 21 30.82 -1.11 39.49
C ILE A 21 29.46 -1.76 39.29
N VAL A 22 28.48 -1.40 40.12
CA VAL A 22 27.10 -1.92 40.00
C VAL A 22 26.47 -1.47 38.67
N ALA A 23 26.64 -0.21 38.28
CA ALA A 23 26.11 0.32 37.03
C ALA A 23 26.72 -0.38 35.81
N VAL A 24 28.05 -0.57 35.79
CA VAL A 24 28.75 -1.33 34.74
C VAL A 24 28.29 -2.79 34.74
N GLY A 25 28.17 -3.40 35.92
CA GLY A 25 27.66 -4.77 36.06
C GLY A 25 26.26 -4.94 35.49
N MET A 26 25.34 -4.02 35.79
CA MET A 26 23.98 -4.03 35.22
C MET A 26 23.98 -3.83 33.71
N LEU A 27 24.81 -2.90 33.20
CA LEU A 27 24.93 -2.68 31.75
C LEU A 27 25.42 -3.94 31.04
N VAL A 28 26.47 -4.59 31.56
CA VAL A 28 26.97 -5.87 31.03
C VAL A 28 25.88 -6.93 31.06
N LEU A 29 25.08 -6.98 32.12
CA LEU A 29 23.99 -7.95 32.25
C LEU A 29 22.88 -7.71 31.22
N VAL A 30 22.47 -6.45 31.01
CA VAL A 30 21.45 -6.10 30.01
C VAL A 30 21.94 -6.42 28.59
N GLU A 31 23.19 -6.08 28.27
CA GLU A 31 23.79 -6.34 26.95
C GLU A 31 24.07 -7.84 26.70
N SER A 32 24.37 -8.60 27.75
CA SER A 32 24.67 -10.04 27.63
C SER A 32 23.43 -10.92 27.55
N TYR A 33 22.27 -10.44 28.05
CA TYR A 33 21.04 -11.21 28.12
C TYR A 33 19.84 -10.48 27.45
N PRO A 34 19.93 -10.15 26.16
CA PRO A 34 18.81 -9.51 25.46
C PRO A 34 17.64 -10.49 25.33
N VAL A 35 16.47 -10.11 25.86
CA VAL A 35 15.22 -10.87 25.67
C VAL A 35 14.57 -10.42 24.37
N VAL A 36 14.67 -11.24 23.32
CA VAL A 36 14.01 -10.97 22.05
C VAL A 36 12.52 -11.30 22.16
N ARG A 37 11.69 -10.29 22.40
CA ARG A 37 10.23 -10.42 22.28
C ARG A 37 9.78 -10.12 20.86
N LYS A 38 9.34 -11.15 20.14
CA LYS A 38 8.68 -10.96 18.84
C LYS A 38 7.27 -10.41 19.09
N GLN A 39 6.87 -9.44 18.29
CA GLN A 39 5.49 -8.96 18.28
C GLN A 39 4.55 -10.05 17.76
N ASP A 40 3.27 -9.95 18.11
CA ASP A 40 2.25 -10.86 17.59
C ASP A 40 2.21 -10.81 16.06
N HIS A 41 1.97 -11.97 15.45
CA HIS A 41 1.95 -12.16 14.00
C HIS A 41 3.22 -11.72 13.26
N TYR A 42 4.37 -11.65 13.95
CA TYR A 42 5.67 -11.28 13.37
C TYR A 42 5.99 -12.07 12.08
N GLY A 43 5.73 -13.38 12.06
CA GLY A 43 5.97 -14.23 10.88
C GLY A 43 5.18 -13.77 9.65
N ALA A 44 3.87 -13.50 9.82
CA ALA A 44 3.01 -13.01 8.74
C ALA A 44 3.44 -11.62 8.26
N ARG A 45 3.81 -10.72 9.18
CA ARG A 45 4.28 -9.37 8.83
C ARG A 45 5.55 -9.40 7.97
N ILE A 46 6.53 -10.23 8.36
CA ILE A 46 7.78 -10.39 7.60
C ILE A 46 7.52 -11.08 6.25
N ALA A 47 6.67 -12.11 6.22
CA ALA A 47 6.32 -12.80 4.98
C ALA A 47 5.65 -11.84 3.97
N ALA A 48 4.68 -11.04 4.43
CA ALA A 48 4.00 -10.05 3.60
C ALA A 48 4.94 -8.97 3.08
N ALA A 49 5.86 -8.45 3.92
CA ALA A 49 6.84 -7.46 3.49
C ALA A 49 7.82 -8.02 2.44
N ARG A 50 8.27 -9.28 2.59
CA ARG A 50 9.12 -9.94 1.59
C ARG A 50 8.37 -10.16 0.28
N LEU A 51 7.15 -10.66 0.34
CA LEU A 51 6.32 -10.85 -0.85
C LEU A 51 6.02 -9.52 -1.56
N SER A 52 5.75 -8.44 -0.81
CA SER A 52 5.55 -7.10 -1.36
C SER A 52 6.79 -6.62 -2.11
N ARG A 53 7.98 -6.77 -1.52
CA ARG A 53 9.25 -6.46 -2.18
C ARG A 53 9.41 -7.27 -3.47
N ASP A 54 9.20 -8.58 -3.42
CA ASP A 54 9.38 -9.45 -4.59
C ASP A 54 8.40 -9.09 -5.73
N CYS A 55 7.18 -8.66 -5.39
CA CYS A 55 6.20 -8.13 -6.34
C CYS A 55 6.65 -6.78 -6.94
N MET A 56 7.16 -5.86 -6.12
CA MET A 56 7.68 -4.57 -6.61
C MET A 56 8.87 -4.77 -7.55
N GLU A 57 9.79 -5.70 -7.25
CA GLU A 57 10.90 -6.06 -8.13
C GLU A 57 10.42 -6.66 -9.47
N ALA A 58 9.38 -7.50 -9.46
CA ALA A 58 8.79 -8.02 -10.70
C ALA A 58 8.21 -6.90 -11.57
N ILE A 59 7.52 -5.93 -10.96
CA ILE A 59 6.98 -4.75 -11.66
C ILE A 59 8.12 -3.88 -12.22
N LYS A 60 9.16 -3.64 -11.43
CA LYS A 60 10.36 -2.90 -11.87
C LYS A 60 11.01 -3.58 -13.07
N ALA A 61 11.21 -4.89 -13.02
CA ALA A 61 11.81 -5.65 -14.11
C ALA A 61 11.00 -5.53 -15.41
N GLU A 62 9.67 -5.58 -15.33
CA GLU A 62 8.81 -5.44 -16.50
C GLU A 62 8.81 -4.01 -17.05
N LYS A 63 8.80 -2.98 -16.19
CA LYS A 63 8.96 -1.59 -16.63
C LYS A 63 10.28 -1.36 -17.37
N LEU A 64 11.38 -1.91 -16.85
CA LEU A 64 12.68 -1.85 -17.52
C LEU A 64 12.64 -2.54 -18.88
N ARG A 65 11.95 -3.68 -19.00
CA ARG A 65 11.75 -4.40 -20.27
C ARG A 65 10.97 -3.58 -21.29
N LEU A 66 9.99 -2.80 -20.84
CA LEU A 66 9.18 -1.89 -21.67
C LEU A 66 9.89 -0.56 -21.99
N GLY A 67 11.08 -0.31 -21.41
CA GLY A 67 11.86 0.90 -21.65
C GLY A 67 11.61 2.03 -20.64
N HIS A 68 10.76 1.80 -19.64
CA HIS A 68 10.45 2.76 -18.58
C HIS A 68 11.48 2.66 -17.46
N LYS A 69 12.56 3.44 -17.58
CA LYS A 69 13.65 3.47 -16.59
C LYS A 69 13.30 4.40 -15.43
N PRO A 70 13.52 3.99 -14.16
CA PRO A 70 13.40 4.91 -13.03
C PRO A 70 14.34 6.10 -13.21
N ASP A 71 13.80 7.31 -13.05
CA ASP A 71 14.60 8.53 -13.02
C ASP A 71 15.13 8.73 -11.58
N PRO A 72 16.46 8.77 -11.36
CA PRO A 72 17.05 8.95 -10.03
C PRO A 72 16.64 10.25 -9.31
N GLU A 73 16.20 11.28 -10.04
CA GLU A 73 15.72 12.52 -9.41
C GLU A 73 14.33 12.35 -8.78
N VAL A 74 13.46 11.52 -9.37
CA VAL A 74 12.08 11.31 -8.91
C VAL A 74 11.90 10.01 -8.11
N ASP A 75 12.71 8.99 -8.39
CA ASP A 75 12.73 7.67 -7.75
C ASP A 75 14.16 7.30 -7.31
N PRO A 76 14.73 8.00 -6.30
CA PRO A 76 16.12 7.84 -5.89
C PRO A 76 16.43 6.46 -5.28
N ALA A 77 15.41 5.75 -4.79
CA ALA A 77 15.54 4.37 -4.32
C ALA A 77 15.40 3.34 -5.46
N GLU A 78 15.24 3.81 -6.70
CA GLU A 78 15.00 3.01 -7.90
C GLU A 78 13.92 1.95 -7.68
N THR A 79 12.83 2.31 -7.00
CA THR A 79 11.77 1.36 -6.66
C THR A 79 11.12 0.76 -7.90
N GLY A 80 11.12 1.50 -9.02
CA GLY A 80 10.41 1.13 -10.24
C GLY A 80 8.90 1.31 -10.13
N ILE A 81 8.38 1.77 -8.99
CA ILE A 81 6.93 1.93 -8.76
C ILE A 81 6.44 3.31 -9.22
N ILE A 82 7.31 4.31 -9.22
CA ILE A 82 6.95 5.70 -9.52
C ILE A 82 6.63 5.89 -11.00
N GLY A 83 5.54 6.62 -11.26
CA GLY A 83 5.06 7.01 -12.59
C GLY A 83 5.71 8.26 -13.14
N GLU A 84 5.08 8.80 -14.17
CA GLU A 84 5.39 10.09 -14.77
C GLU A 84 4.63 11.23 -14.07
N SER A 85 5.12 12.45 -14.24
CA SER A 85 4.39 13.64 -13.77
C SER A 85 3.04 13.78 -14.48
N LEU A 86 3.02 13.70 -15.81
CA LEU A 86 1.80 13.89 -16.60
C LEU A 86 1.78 12.99 -17.85
N THR A 87 0.67 12.29 -18.05
CA THR A 87 0.38 11.53 -19.27
C THR A 87 -1.08 11.71 -19.67
N ALA A 88 -1.48 11.16 -20.82
CA ALA A 88 -2.86 11.19 -21.28
C ALA A 88 -3.87 10.49 -20.34
N VAL A 89 -3.37 9.66 -19.41
CA VAL A 89 -4.16 8.88 -18.45
C VAL A 89 -4.05 9.40 -17.01
N THR A 90 -3.31 10.48 -16.78
CA THR A 90 -3.25 11.16 -15.49
C THR A 90 -4.58 11.85 -15.19
N SER A 91 -5.23 11.49 -14.09
CA SER A 91 -6.56 12.00 -13.73
C SER A 91 -6.56 13.16 -12.74
N ASN A 92 -5.56 13.23 -11.85
CA ASN A 92 -5.48 14.20 -10.77
C ASN A 92 -4.03 14.54 -10.43
N THR A 93 -3.82 15.67 -9.75
CA THR A 93 -2.53 16.03 -9.16
C THR A 93 -2.11 15.04 -8.08
N GLY A 94 -0.79 14.90 -7.86
CA GLY A 94 -0.25 13.95 -6.89
C GLY A 94 0.97 14.50 -6.16
N PHE A 95 1.19 14.03 -4.94
CA PHE A 95 2.40 14.36 -4.18
C PHE A 95 3.44 13.26 -4.36
N LEU A 96 4.58 13.59 -4.99
CA LEU A 96 5.68 12.65 -5.21
C LEU A 96 6.17 12.01 -3.91
N SER A 97 6.31 12.80 -2.83
CA SER A 97 6.72 12.30 -1.51
C SER A 97 5.79 11.23 -0.95
N ALA A 98 4.48 11.34 -1.18
CA ALA A 98 3.52 10.32 -0.79
C ALA A 98 3.68 9.05 -1.63
N LYS A 99 3.98 9.17 -2.92
CA LYS A 99 4.23 8.01 -3.79
C LYS A 99 5.50 7.27 -3.39
N LEU A 100 6.59 8.00 -3.16
CA LEU A 100 7.85 7.44 -2.67
C LEU A 100 7.67 6.72 -1.34
N THR A 101 6.92 7.32 -0.40
CA THR A 101 6.59 6.66 0.87
C THR A 101 5.81 5.37 0.64
N SER A 102 4.81 5.38 -0.25
CA SER A 102 4.02 4.19 -0.58
C SER A 102 4.79 3.06 -1.27
N ALA A 103 5.94 3.36 -1.88
CA ALA A 103 6.80 2.37 -2.53
C ALA A 103 7.70 1.61 -1.53
N ASN A 104 7.43 1.72 -0.23
CA ASN A 104 8.09 0.93 0.80
C ASN A 104 7.35 -0.40 1.04
N PRO A 105 7.99 -1.57 0.80
CA PRO A 105 7.33 -2.87 0.95
C PRO A 105 6.90 -3.19 2.39
N ASN A 106 7.44 -2.50 3.39
CA ASN A 106 7.05 -2.69 4.79
C ASN A 106 5.61 -2.23 5.07
N PHE A 107 4.96 -1.47 4.18
CA PHE A 107 3.52 -1.21 4.30
C PHE A 107 2.68 -2.49 4.29
N ALA A 108 3.17 -3.58 3.70
CA ALA A 108 2.47 -4.87 3.76
C ALA A 108 2.38 -5.41 5.20
N ALA A 109 3.39 -5.16 6.05
CA ALA A 109 3.33 -5.52 7.46
C ALA A 109 2.29 -4.69 8.23
N VAL A 110 2.16 -3.40 7.89
CA VAL A 110 1.12 -2.52 8.45
C VAL A 110 -0.26 -3.02 8.04
N LEU A 111 -0.44 -3.38 6.78
CA LEU A 111 -1.72 -3.89 6.27
C LEU A 111 -2.10 -5.24 6.89
N VAL A 112 -1.13 -6.15 7.10
CA VAL A 112 -1.36 -7.38 7.89
C VAL A 112 -1.87 -7.04 9.29
N HIS A 113 -1.26 -6.07 9.97
CA HIS A 113 -1.69 -5.66 11.29
C HIS A 113 -3.13 -5.11 11.29
N LEU A 114 -3.44 -4.18 10.39
CA LEU A 114 -4.77 -3.56 10.28
C LEU A 114 -5.86 -4.57 9.92
N LEU A 115 -5.55 -5.53 9.04
CA LEU A 115 -6.49 -6.59 8.66
C LEU A 115 -6.80 -7.53 9.83
N ILE A 116 -5.77 -7.90 10.61
CA ILE A 116 -5.96 -8.71 11.82
C ILE A 116 -6.79 -7.95 12.86
N GLU A 117 -6.54 -6.64 13.05
CA GLU A 117 -7.35 -5.80 13.93
C GLU A 117 -8.80 -5.66 13.45
N ALA A 118 -9.05 -5.66 12.14
CA ALA A 118 -10.39 -5.75 11.56
C ALA A 118 -11.05 -7.13 11.76
N GLY A 119 -10.34 -8.09 12.36
CA GLY A 119 -10.86 -9.40 12.74
C GLY A 119 -10.99 -10.38 11.59
N VAL A 120 -10.22 -10.20 10.51
CA VAL A 120 -10.21 -11.17 9.39
C VAL A 120 -9.48 -12.45 9.79
N SER A 121 -9.95 -13.56 9.25
CA SER A 121 -9.35 -14.89 9.38
C SER A 121 -9.07 -15.49 8.00
N GLN A 122 -8.18 -16.48 7.96
CA GLN A 122 -7.87 -17.19 6.71
C GLN A 122 -9.15 -17.71 6.04
N GLY A 123 -9.27 -17.47 4.74
CA GLY A 123 -10.44 -17.85 3.94
C GLY A 123 -11.57 -16.83 3.92
N ASP A 124 -11.55 -15.80 4.77
CA ASP A 124 -12.56 -14.74 4.76
C ASP A 124 -12.57 -13.97 3.44
N VAL A 125 -13.77 -13.50 3.06
CA VAL A 125 -13.94 -12.65 1.89
C VAL A 125 -13.66 -11.20 2.28
N VAL A 126 -12.86 -10.50 1.48
CA VAL A 126 -12.62 -9.06 1.62
C VAL A 126 -12.92 -8.37 0.30
N ALA A 127 -13.51 -7.17 0.36
CA ALA A 127 -13.71 -6.34 -0.82
C ALA A 127 -12.62 -5.27 -0.87
N MET A 128 -12.16 -4.93 -2.07
CA MET A 128 -11.10 -3.94 -2.24
C MET A 128 -11.38 -2.98 -3.39
N GLY A 129 -11.35 -1.68 -3.08
CA GLY A 129 -11.24 -0.61 -4.07
C GLY A 129 -9.76 -0.28 -4.30
N ALA A 130 -9.23 -0.59 -5.49
CA ALA A 130 -7.85 -0.30 -5.85
C ALA A 130 -7.77 0.95 -6.75
N SER A 131 -6.81 1.83 -6.52
CA SER A 131 -6.55 2.97 -7.41
C SER A 131 -5.17 2.84 -8.05
N GLY A 132 -5.08 3.09 -9.36
CA GLY A 132 -3.79 3.23 -10.04
C GLY A 132 -2.91 4.35 -9.45
N SER A 133 -3.45 5.25 -8.63
CA SER A 133 -2.69 6.33 -7.99
C SER A 133 -1.64 5.84 -6.99
N PHE A 134 -1.82 4.68 -6.36
CA PHE A 134 -0.89 4.17 -5.33
C PHE A 134 -0.52 2.72 -5.61
N PRO A 135 0.22 2.44 -6.70
CA PRO A 135 0.59 1.08 -7.07
C PRO A 135 1.39 0.36 -5.98
N GLY A 136 2.28 1.07 -5.25
CA GLY A 136 3.04 0.48 -4.14
C GLY A 136 2.17 0.00 -2.97
N LEU A 137 1.09 0.73 -2.64
CA LEU A 137 0.12 0.29 -1.63
C LEU A 137 -0.77 -0.83 -2.16
N ASN A 138 -1.13 -0.84 -3.44
CA ASN A 138 -1.88 -1.96 -4.01
C ASN A 138 -1.07 -3.25 -3.90
N VAL A 139 0.22 -3.22 -4.28
CA VAL A 139 1.15 -4.36 -4.14
C VAL A 139 1.25 -4.82 -2.68
N SER A 140 1.46 -3.87 -1.76
CA SER A 140 1.54 -4.18 -0.33
C SER A 140 0.24 -4.79 0.22
N THR A 141 -0.91 -4.36 -0.29
CA THR A 141 -2.23 -4.90 0.06
C THR A 141 -2.40 -6.31 -0.48
N TYR A 142 -2.04 -6.56 -1.74
CA TYR A 142 -2.08 -7.88 -2.35
C TYR A 142 -1.20 -8.87 -1.59
N ALA A 143 0.01 -8.45 -1.22
CA ALA A 143 0.91 -9.26 -0.42
C ALA A 143 0.34 -9.60 0.96
N ALA A 144 -0.31 -8.65 1.64
CA ALA A 144 -0.97 -8.88 2.93
C ALA A 144 -2.16 -9.86 2.80
N ILE A 145 -3.04 -9.63 1.82
CA ILE A 145 -4.18 -10.50 1.50
C ILE A 145 -3.73 -11.93 1.22
N LYS A 146 -2.71 -12.11 0.37
CA LYS A 146 -2.16 -13.43 0.04
C LYS A 146 -1.56 -14.11 1.26
N THR A 147 -0.77 -13.38 2.05
CA THR A 147 -0.10 -13.92 3.25
C THR A 147 -1.10 -14.38 4.31
N LEU A 148 -2.23 -13.67 4.44
CA LEU A 148 -3.31 -14.03 5.36
C LEU A 148 -4.28 -15.08 4.77
N GLY A 149 -4.11 -15.46 3.50
CA GLY A 149 -4.97 -16.44 2.82
C GLY A 149 -6.42 -15.98 2.67
N LEU A 150 -6.63 -14.67 2.48
CA LEU A 150 -7.96 -14.07 2.29
C LEU A 150 -8.45 -14.27 0.84
N LYS A 151 -9.75 -14.06 0.61
CA LYS A 151 -10.40 -14.17 -0.70
C LYS A 151 -10.87 -12.78 -1.16
N PRO A 152 -10.06 -12.08 -1.95
CA PRO A 152 -10.37 -10.70 -2.32
C PRO A 152 -11.35 -10.62 -3.49
N ILE A 153 -12.23 -9.63 -3.45
CA ILE A 153 -13.05 -9.17 -4.59
C ILE A 153 -12.60 -7.75 -4.90
N ILE A 154 -11.90 -7.55 -6.01
CA ILE A 154 -11.18 -6.31 -6.29
C ILE A 154 -11.83 -5.58 -7.47
N ILE A 155 -12.12 -4.30 -7.27
CA ILE A 155 -12.54 -3.38 -8.33
C ILE A 155 -11.52 -2.24 -8.40
N ALA A 156 -10.87 -2.09 -9.55
CA ALA A 156 -9.80 -1.13 -9.75
C ALA A 156 -10.25 0.11 -10.53
N SER A 157 -9.62 1.25 -10.26
CA SER A 157 -9.67 2.42 -11.14
C SER A 157 -8.46 2.39 -12.07
N THR A 158 -8.70 2.47 -13.38
CA THR A 158 -7.68 2.29 -14.42
C THR A 158 -6.75 3.50 -14.56
N SER A 159 -7.29 4.72 -14.44
CA SER A 159 -6.46 5.94 -14.38
C SER A 159 -5.71 6.07 -13.05
N SER A 160 -4.74 6.98 -13.03
CA SER A 160 -3.99 7.32 -11.81
C SER A 160 -3.71 8.80 -11.70
N SER A 161 -3.41 9.28 -10.48
CA SER A 161 -2.82 10.59 -10.28
C SER A 161 -1.40 10.67 -10.87
N GLU A 162 -0.83 11.87 -10.87
CA GLU A 162 0.61 12.09 -11.08
C GLU A 162 1.43 11.10 -10.23
N TRP A 163 2.53 10.62 -10.80
CA TRP A 163 3.50 9.70 -10.19
C TRP A 163 2.93 8.31 -9.83
N GLY A 164 1.68 8.01 -10.21
CA GLY A 164 1.04 6.70 -10.04
C GLY A 164 1.35 5.73 -11.18
N ALA A 165 0.50 4.72 -11.40
CA ALA A 165 0.61 3.81 -12.53
C ALA A 165 0.02 4.46 -13.81
N ASN A 166 0.71 5.46 -14.37
CA ASN A 166 0.24 6.26 -15.52
C ASN A 166 1.06 6.08 -16.81
N HIS A 167 1.93 5.08 -16.91
CA HIS A 167 2.54 4.72 -18.20
C HIS A 167 1.45 4.08 -19.07
N VAL A 168 1.11 4.70 -20.21
CA VAL A 168 -0.08 4.33 -21.02
C VAL A 168 -0.10 2.86 -21.45
N ASP A 169 1.07 2.29 -21.68
CA ASP A 169 1.32 0.90 -22.04
C ASP A 169 1.53 -0.03 -20.83
N TYR A 170 1.54 0.51 -19.60
CA TYR A 170 1.77 -0.25 -18.36
C TYR A 170 1.11 0.42 -17.13
N LEU A 171 -0.22 0.35 -17.09
CA LEU A 171 -1.07 0.84 -16.00
C LEU A 171 -1.18 -0.19 -14.87
N TRP A 172 -1.94 0.15 -13.83
CA TRP A 172 -2.13 -0.74 -12.69
C TRP A 172 -2.66 -2.13 -13.10
N LEU A 173 -3.56 -2.20 -14.07
CA LEU A 173 -4.09 -3.49 -14.54
C LEU A 173 -3.01 -4.37 -15.18
N ASP A 174 -2.02 -3.76 -15.85
CA ASP A 174 -0.88 -4.49 -16.43
C ASP A 174 0.11 -4.95 -15.34
N MET A 175 0.30 -4.11 -14.30
CA MET A 175 1.08 -4.48 -13.13
C MET A 175 0.44 -5.67 -12.40
N ASP A 176 -0.86 -5.61 -12.16
CA ASP A 176 -1.65 -6.71 -11.60
C ASP A 176 -1.51 -8.00 -12.43
N ARG A 177 -1.67 -7.89 -13.76
CA ARG A 177 -1.46 -9.02 -14.68
C ARG A 177 -0.04 -9.59 -14.59
N THR A 178 0.97 -8.73 -14.50
CA THR A 178 2.37 -9.15 -14.35
C THR A 178 2.59 -9.95 -13.07
N LEU A 179 1.98 -9.55 -11.95
CA LEU A 179 2.08 -10.30 -10.70
C LEU A 179 1.42 -11.69 -10.80
N GLN A 180 0.33 -11.81 -11.55
CA GLN A 180 -0.34 -13.07 -11.83
C GLN A 180 0.49 -13.98 -12.76
N ASP A 181 1.03 -13.44 -13.85
CA ASP A 181 1.85 -14.18 -14.80
C ASP A 181 3.15 -14.69 -14.18
N LYS A 182 3.70 -13.96 -13.20
CA LYS A 182 4.86 -14.39 -12.39
C LYS A 182 4.48 -15.32 -11.24
N GLN A 183 3.20 -15.67 -11.08
CA GLN A 183 2.67 -16.52 -10.00
C GLN A 183 2.94 -15.99 -8.58
N LEU A 184 3.25 -14.69 -8.46
CA LEU A 184 3.47 -14.03 -7.17
C LEU A 184 2.14 -13.77 -6.47
N ILE A 185 1.09 -13.44 -7.23
CA ILE A 185 -0.28 -13.27 -6.75
C ILE A 185 -1.20 -14.17 -7.59
N ASP A 186 -2.19 -14.81 -6.96
CA ASP A 186 -3.12 -15.78 -7.57
C ASP A 186 -4.54 -15.21 -7.74
N PHE A 187 -4.67 -13.90 -7.67
CA PHE A 187 -5.90 -13.13 -7.83
C PHE A 187 -5.58 -11.77 -8.46
N GLY A 188 -6.61 -11.02 -8.86
CA GLY A 188 -6.46 -9.67 -9.40
C GLY A 188 -7.79 -8.93 -9.47
N ALA A 189 -7.78 -7.76 -10.11
CA ALA A 189 -8.97 -6.96 -10.37
C ALA A 189 -9.97 -7.73 -11.25
N MET A 190 -11.19 -7.90 -10.74
CA MET A 190 -12.28 -8.59 -11.44
C MET A 190 -13.05 -7.63 -12.35
N ALA A 191 -13.09 -6.36 -11.97
CA ALA A 191 -13.64 -5.29 -12.79
C ALA A 191 -12.83 -4.01 -12.61
N ALA A 192 -12.95 -3.12 -13.58
CA ALA A 192 -12.34 -1.81 -13.50
C ALA A 192 -13.22 -0.71 -14.08
N THR A 193 -13.05 0.49 -13.55
CA THR A 193 -13.65 1.74 -14.03
C THR A 193 -12.57 2.61 -14.67
N HIS A 194 -12.96 3.72 -15.31
CA HIS A 194 -11.99 4.72 -15.72
C HIS A 194 -11.26 5.37 -14.52
N GLY A 195 -11.91 5.49 -13.35
CA GLY A 195 -11.34 6.23 -12.22
C GLY A 195 -11.51 7.73 -12.38
N GLY A 196 -10.60 8.50 -11.77
CA GLY A 196 -10.66 9.96 -11.81
C GLY A 196 -11.89 10.54 -11.10
N ILE A 197 -12.25 11.77 -11.47
CA ILE A 197 -13.39 12.48 -10.88
C ILE A 197 -14.68 11.71 -11.20
N ASP A 198 -15.50 11.51 -10.16
CA ASP A 198 -16.75 10.74 -10.16
C ASP A 198 -16.64 9.30 -10.66
N ASP A 199 -15.41 8.76 -10.74
CA ASP A 199 -15.10 7.43 -11.28
C ASP A 199 -15.40 7.26 -12.79
N LEU A 200 -15.57 8.38 -13.49
CA LEU A 200 -15.96 8.50 -14.90
C LEU A 200 -14.83 9.00 -15.82
N GLY A 201 -13.65 9.28 -15.27
CA GLY A 201 -12.57 9.95 -15.99
C GLY A 201 -12.96 11.38 -16.42
N VAL A 202 -13.77 12.07 -15.61
CA VAL A 202 -14.12 13.49 -15.85
C VAL A 202 -12.84 14.32 -15.80
N GLY A 203 -12.70 15.25 -16.75
CA GLY A 203 -11.48 16.04 -16.95
C GLY A 203 -10.46 15.44 -17.92
N MET A 204 -10.58 14.14 -18.25
CA MET A 204 -9.72 13.51 -19.24
C MET A 204 -10.19 13.78 -20.68
N THR A 205 -9.29 13.72 -21.65
CA THR A 205 -9.64 13.79 -23.06
C THR A 205 -10.36 12.52 -23.51
N LYS A 206 -11.09 12.57 -24.64
CA LYS A 206 -11.69 11.36 -25.23
C LYS A 206 -10.64 10.29 -25.55
N GLN A 207 -9.48 10.73 -26.04
CA GLN A 207 -8.35 9.84 -26.30
C GLN A 207 -7.81 9.20 -25.01
N GLY A 208 -7.67 9.98 -23.93
CA GLY A 208 -7.26 9.46 -22.62
C GLY A 208 -8.17 8.35 -22.12
N ARG A 209 -9.50 8.54 -22.19
CA ARG A 209 -10.49 7.50 -21.82
C ARG A 209 -10.39 6.26 -22.71
N ALA A 210 -10.25 6.44 -24.03
CA ALA A 210 -10.07 5.32 -24.95
C ALA A 210 -8.82 4.49 -24.63
N LEU A 211 -7.73 5.12 -24.16
CA LEU A 211 -6.53 4.39 -23.71
C LEU A 211 -6.80 3.55 -22.45
N LEU A 212 -7.66 4.02 -21.54
CA LEU A 212 -8.09 3.22 -20.38
C LEU A 212 -8.94 2.02 -20.81
N ASP A 213 -9.83 2.20 -21.80
CA ASP A 213 -10.62 1.10 -22.37
C ASP A 213 -9.73 0.03 -22.98
N VAL A 214 -8.72 0.44 -23.75
CA VAL A 214 -7.71 -0.45 -24.32
C VAL A 214 -6.93 -1.17 -23.22
N ALA A 215 -6.62 -0.50 -22.10
CA ALA A 215 -5.94 -1.13 -20.98
C ALA A 215 -6.80 -2.17 -20.24
N MET A 216 -8.11 -1.92 -20.10
CA MET A 216 -9.05 -2.91 -19.57
C MET A 216 -9.19 -4.12 -20.50
N ASP A 217 -9.30 -3.87 -21.82
CA ASP A 217 -9.43 -4.93 -22.82
C ASP A 217 -8.17 -5.80 -22.90
N ARG A 218 -6.97 -5.20 -22.95
CA ARG A 218 -5.70 -5.97 -23.06
C ARG A 218 -5.42 -6.85 -21.85
N ASN A 219 -5.98 -6.50 -20.68
CA ASN A 219 -5.86 -7.29 -19.45
C ASN A 219 -7.07 -8.22 -19.21
N GLY A 220 -8.08 -8.19 -20.09
CA GLY A 220 -9.29 -9.01 -19.95
C GLY A 220 -10.12 -8.69 -18.71
N VAL A 221 -10.06 -7.44 -18.22
CA VAL A 221 -10.77 -7.01 -17.00
C VAL A 221 -12.15 -6.47 -17.37
N ARG A 222 -13.19 -6.92 -16.65
CA ARG A 222 -14.58 -6.47 -16.90
C ARG A 222 -14.68 -4.95 -16.75
N LYS A 223 -15.18 -4.26 -17.77
CA LYS A 223 -15.47 -2.83 -17.70
C LYS A 223 -16.72 -2.61 -16.85
N LEU A 224 -16.58 -1.81 -15.80
CA LEU A 224 -17.67 -1.27 -15.03
C LEU A 224 -17.90 0.17 -15.51
N GLU A 225 -18.99 0.39 -16.24
CA GLU A 225 -19.27 1.67 -16.90
C GLU A 225 -20.38 2.43 -16.16
N PRO A 226 -20.05 3.19 -15.10
CA PRO A 226 -21.04 4.01 -14.42
C PRO A 226 -21.45 5.23 -15.25
N THR A 227 -22.60 5.81 -14.91
CA THR A 227 -23.12 7.06 -15.48
C THR A 227 -23.06 8.24 -14.50
N SER A 228 -22.84 7.94 -13.22
CA SER A 228 -22.69 8.89 -12.12
C SER A 228 -21.92 8.22 -10.98
N LEU A 229 -21.46 8.99 -9.99
CA LEU A 229 -20.82 8.43 -8.80
C LEU A 229 -21.77 7.48 -8.03
N ALA A 230 -23.05 7.85 -7.89
CA ALA A 230 -24.04 7.01 -7.23
C ALA A 230 -24.24 5.68 -7.98
N ASP A 231 -24.27 5.72 -9.32
CA ASP A 231 -24.32 4.53 -10.16
C ASP A 231 -23.04 3.68 -10.02
N SER A 232 -21.86 4.31 -9.92
CA SER A 232 -20.61 3.59 -9.65
C SER A 232 -20.66 2.82 -8.33
N ILE A 233 -21.10 3.46 -7.24
CA ILE A 233 -21.23 2.83 -5.93
C ILE A 233 -22.22 1.66 -6.00
N ASN A 234 -23.40 1.86 -6.58
CA ASN A 234 -24.41 0.81 -6.71
C ASN A 234 -23.91 -0.39 -7.52
N LYS A 235 -23.24 -0.13 -8.65
CA LYS A 235 -22.64 -1.17 -9.49
C LYS A 235 -21.53 -1.95 -8.77
N ARG A 236 -20.69 -1.25 -8.00
CA ARG A 236 -19.64 -1.88 -7.17
C ARG A 236 -20.24 -2.78 -6.09
N MET A 237 -21.23 -2.27 -5.35
CA MET A 237 -21.92 -3.04 -4.32
C MET A 237 -22.61 -4.27 -4.90
N GLY A 238 -23.33 -4.12 -6.01
CA GLY A 238 -23.96 -5.24 -6.69
C GLY A 238 -22.95 -6.31 -7.14
N LEU A 239 -21.78 -5.90 -7.65
CA LEU A 239 -20.73 -6.83 -8.04
C LEU A 239 -20.08 -7.53 -6.83
N TYR A 240 -19.89 -6.80 -5.72
CA TYR A 240 -19.41 -7.41 -4.47
C TYR A 240 -20.39 -8.45 -3.94
N ASP A 241 -21.68 -8.16 -3.93
CA ASP A 241 -22.72 -9.08 -3.46
C ASP A 241 -22.85 -10.31 -4.38
N GLU A 242 -22.83 -10.10 -5.70
CA GLU A 242 -22.85 -11.16 -6.72
C GLU A 242 -21.71 -12.16 -6.49
N ILE A 243 -20.47 -11.66 -6.40
CA ILE A 243 -19.27 -12.50 -6.31
C ILE A 243 -19.12 -13.12 -4.91
N ALA A 244 -19.50 -12.40 -3.86
CA ALA A 244 -19.48 -12.94 -2.51
C ALA A 244 -20.46 -14.11 -2.33
N SER A 245 -21.52 -14.20 -3.16
CA SER A 245 -22.43 -15.34 -3.21
C SER A 245 -22.97 -15.73 -1.83
N ASN A 246 -23.53 -14.75 -1.11
CA ASN A 246 -24.04 -14.84 0.27
C ASN A 246 -23.00 -15.05 1.38
N ARG A 247 -21.70 -15.07 1.06
CA ARG A 247 -20.65 -15.05 2.08
C ARG A 247 -20.49 -13.62 2.61
N PRO A 248 -20.36 -13.41 3.92
CA PRO A 248 -20.14 -12.07 4.45
C PRO A 248 -18.78 -11.52 4.01
N ILE A 249 -18.76 -10.28 3.52
CA ILE A 249 -17.53 -9.52 3.31
C ILE A 249 -17.06 -9.02 4.67
N LYS A 250 -15.93 -9.55 5.14
CA LYS A 250 -15.44 -9.30 6.51
C LYS A 250 -14.84 -7.91 6.68
N ALA A 251 -14.20 -7.41 5.63
CA ALA A 251 -13.60 -6.09 5.61
C ALA A 251 -13.64 -5.49 4.21
N TYR A 252 -13.73 -4.15 4.16
CA TYR A 252 -13.52 -3.36 2.96
C TYR A 252 -12.17 -2.66 3.03
N ILE A 253 -11.36 -2.78 1.98
CA ILE A 253 -10.03 -2.19 1.88
C ILE A 253 -10.05 -1.13 0.78
N ASN A 254 -9.76 0.11 1.12
CA ASN A 254 -9.62 1.17 0.13
C ASN A 254 -8.15 1.58 -0.01
N VAL A 255 -7.66 1.62 -1.26
CA VAL A 255 -6.35 2.16 -1.59
C VAL A 255 -6.50 3.37 -2.51
N GLY A 256 -6.07 4.53 -2.03
CA GLY A 256 -6.14 5.81 -2.74
C GLY A 256 -7.42 6.61 -2.47
N GLY A 257 -7.61 7.69 -3.22
CA GLY A 257 -8.69 8.66 -3.01
C GLY A 257 -9.87 8.51 -3.95
N GLY A 258 -10.19 7.30 -4.42
CA GLY A 258 -11.29 7.09 -5.36
C GLY A 258 -12.62 7.53 -4.75
N SER A 259 -13.35 8.44 -5.43
CA SER A 259 -14.58 9.03 -4.90
C SER A 259 -15.66 7.99 -4.56
N ALA A 260 -15.67 6.85 -5.26
CA ALA A 260 -16.58 5.74 -4.97
C ALA A 260 -16.33 5.07 -3.61
N SER A 261 -15.11 5.21 -3.06
CA SER A 261 -14.76 4.67 -1.73
C SER A 261 -14.83 5.71 -0.62
N VAL A 262 -14.36 6.94 -0.88
CA VAL A 262 -14.16 7.97 0.17
C VAL A 262 -15.11 9.16 0.08
N GLY A 263 -15.95 9.21 -0.96
CA GLY A 263 -16.80 10.37 -1.27
C GLY A 263 -16.07 11.51 -1.98
N THR A 264 -16.80 12.57 -2.33
CA THR A 264 -16.29 13.75 -3.07
C THR A 264 -15.89 14.89 -2.15
N HIS A 265 -16.14 14.77 -0.84
CA HIS A 265 -15.80 15.78 0.15
C HIS A 265 -14.80 15.16 1.13
N VAL A 266 -13.52 15.23 0.77
CA VAL A 266 -12.46 15.08 1.77
C VAL A 266 -12.71 16.18 2.80
N GLY A 267 -12.96 15.80 4.05
CA GLY A 267 -13.33 16.72 5.13
C GLY A 267 -12.41 17.94 5.15
N LYS A 268 -13.03 19.12 5.26
CA LYS A 268 -12.34 20.34 5.68
C LYS A 268 -11.82 20.20 7.10
#